data_AF-A0A016RTE0-F1
#
_entry.id   AF-A0A016RTE0-F1
#
_cell.length_a   1.000
_cell.length_b   1.000
_cell.length_c   1.000
_cell.angle_alpha   90.00
_cell.angle_beta   90.00
_cell.angle_gamma   90.00
#
_symmetry.space_group_name_H-M   'P 1'
#
loop_
_entity.id
_entity.type
_entity.pdbx_description
1 polymer ?
#
loop_
_entity_poly.entity_id
_entity_poly.type
_entity_poly.pdbx_seq_one_letter_code
_entity_poly.pdbx_strand_id
1 'polypeptide(L)'
;MLENYALFIYKMANDADLSVRLTAILYLTHLLCKDILKPRGCLSDVALCMLPSKSLSESGYGGREVAAVACNLFSELSKKGNLMVNVLPDIVCRLSRYGEKVPMDAFQELVRRFLTMLGDKSHDVMVEKMCHRFDFCGSEEAIEHNKNIAHYFSYFISQLSLSEKSLQKMCRFLPHFAPFLDDDVVFSNFCGVVRLFIESEPNPTAKDAADSLLRKMEYLHKKSALTEAESKEVLKTTGHIDLEIPVELDAKGNPIVFNFDDCEQPVEYESA
;
A
#
# COMPACT_ATOMS: atom_id res chain seq x y z
N MET A 1 27.27 13.56 -0.81
CA MET A 1 27.34 14.62 0.22
C MET A 1 25.95 15.13 0.60
N LEU A 2 25.06 15.45 -0.35
CA LEU A 2 23.67 15.85 -0.05
C LEU A 2 22.82 14.72 0.55
N GLU A 3 22.97 13.47 0.08
CA GLU A 3 22.21 12.32 0.59
C GLU A 3 22.36 12.07 2.09
N ASN A 4 23.54 12.37 2.67
CA ASN A 4 23.80 12.19 4.11
C ASN A 4 22.99 13.16 4.97
N TYR A 5 22.55 14.30 4.41
CA TYR A 5 21.70 15.28 5.09
C TYR A 5 20.27 15.27 4.55
N ALA A 6 19.99 14.53 3.48
CA ALA A 6 18.68 14.54 2.82
C ALA A 6 17.56 14.04 3.73
N LEU A 7 17.84 13.05 4.60
CA LEU A 7 16.90 12.56 5.60
C LEU A 7 16.41 13.66 6.54
N PHE A 8 17.24 14.68 6.80
CA PHE A 8 16.83 15.82 7.61
C PHE A 8 15.72 16.62 6.93
N ILE A 9 15.82 16.88 5.63
CA ILE A 9 14.81 17.65 4.88
C ILE A 9 13.46 16.91 4.88
N TYR A 10 13.47 15.58 4.72
CA TYR A 10 12.24 14.78 4.83
C TYR A 10 11.57 14.91 6.21
N LYS A 11 12.36 14.84 7.29
CA LYS A 11 11.84 14.97 8.66
C LYS A 11 11.24 16.35 8.94
N MET A 12 11.73 17.40 8.28
CA MET A 12 11.22 18.76 8.45
C MET A 12 9.81 18.98 7.91
N ALA A 13 9.29 18.06 7.10
CA ALA A 13 7.88 18.05 6.72
C ALA A 13 6.94 17.80 7.92
N ASN A 14 7.46 17.33 9.05
CA ASN A 14 6.72 17.09 10.29
C ASN A 14 7.13 18.04 11.43
N ASP A 15 7.73 19.19 11.12
CA ASP A 15 8.10 20.18 12.12
C ASP A 15 6.87 20.83 12.79
N ALA A 16 7.01 21.27 14.04
CA ALA A 16 5.94 21.99 14.74
C ALA A 16 5.61 23.33 14.05
N ASP A 17 6.63 24.02 13.52
CA ASP A 17 6.47 25.30 12.83
C ASP A 17 5.96 25.08 11.38
N LEU A 18 4.83 25.71 11.06
CA LEU A 18 4.20 25.66 9.74
C LEU A 18 5.11 26.25 8.65
N SER A 19 5.89 27.30 8.95
CA SER A 19 6.82 27.90 8.00
C SER A 19 7.98 26.95 7.68
N VAL A 20 8.45 26.17 8.67
CA VAL A 20 9.47 25.14 8.45
C VAL A 20 8.91 24.02 7.56
N ARG A 21 7.70 23.52 7.86
CA ARG A 21 7.02 22.52 7.03
C ARG A 21 6.83 22.99 5.59
N LEU A 22 6.27 24.19 5.41
CA LEU A 22 6.04 24.81 4.10
C LEU A 22 7.34 24.89 3.30
N THR A 23 8.40 25.43 3.91
CA THR A 23 9.71 25.56 3.28
C THR A 23 10.28 24.19 2.90
N ALA A 24 10.23 23.22 3.82
CA ALA A 24 10.73 21.87 3.58
C ALA A 24 10.01 21.20 2.40
N ILE A 25 8.68 21.28 2.35
CA ILE A 25 7.88 20.66 1.26
C ILE A 25 8.19 21.33 -0.09
N LEU A 26 8.32 22.66 -0.13
CA LEU A 26 8.70 23.37 -1.36
C LEU A 26 10.10 22.98 -1.85
N TYR A 27 11.08 22.86 -0.94
CA TYR A 27 12.42 22.39 -1.30
C TYR A 27 12.42 20.92 -1.72
N LEU A 28 11.69 20.04 -1.02
CA LEU A 28 11.54 18.63 -1.43
C LEU A 28 10.95 18.54 -2.84
N THR A 29 9.91 19.32 -3.14
CA THR A 29 9.32 19.39 -4.48
C THR A 29 10.39 19.73 -5.51
N HIS A 30 11.16 20.79 -5.27
CA HIS A 30 12.23 21.21 -6.19
C HIS A 30 13.30 20.13 -6.39
N LEU A 31 13.79 19.55 -5.30
CA LEU A 31 14.90 18.59 -5.31
C LEU A 31 14.50 17.26 -5.96
N LEU A 32 13.30 16.77 -5.67
CA LEU A 32 12.76 15.53 -6.26
C LEU A 32 12.40 15.73 -7.72
N CYS A 33 11.77 16.86 -8.08
CA CYS A 33 11.41 17.11 -9.47
C CYS A 33 12.62 17.27 -10.38
N LYS A 34 13.75 17.74 -9.85
CA LYS A 34 15.02 17.87 -10.57
C LYS A 34 15.95 16.66 -10.43
N ASP A 35 15.49 15.57 -9.80
CA ASP A 35 16.28 14.35 -9.59
C ASP A 35 17.60 14.61 -8.84
N ILE A 36 17.67 15.69 -8.05
CA ILE A 36 18.78 16.01 -7.14
C ILE A 36 18.69 15.12 -5.89
N LEU A 37 17.47 14.75 -5.53
CA LEU A 37 17.17 13.86 -4.42
C LEU A 37 16.33 12.70 -4.92
N LYS A 38 16.60 11.49 -4.42
CA LYS A 38 15.79 10.30 -4.68
C LYS A 38 14.61 10.22 -3.70
N PRO A 39 13.40 9.88 -4.16
CA PRO A 39 12.25 9.67 -3.29
C PRO A 39 12.44 8.46 -2.39
N ARG A 40 11.74 8.48 -1.25
CA ARG A 40 11.80 7.47 -0.18
C ARG A 40 10.43 7.36 0.48
N GLY A 41 10.17 6.28 1.21
CA GLY A 41 8.98 6.17 2.04
C GLY A 41 8.85 7.29 3.09
N CYS A 42 9.94 7.99 3.42
CA CYS A 42 9.93 9.19 4.28
C CYS A 42 8.99 10.30 3.78
N LEU A 43 8.59 10.27 2.50
CA LEU A 43 7.51 11.13 2.00
C LEU A 43 6.16 10.90 2.69
N SER A 44 6.00 9.85 3.49
CA SER A 44 4.87 9.69 4.41
C SER A 44 4.69 10.87 5.37
N ASP A 45 5.77 11.53 5.81
CA ASP A 45 5.67 12.75 6.62
C ASP A 45 5.03 13.91 5.84
N VAL A 46 5.37 14.04 4.55
CA VAL A 46 4.72 15.00 3.64
C VAL A 46 3.27 14.59 3.35
N ALA A 47 3.00 13.29 3.22
CA ALA A 47 1.66 12.78 2.99
C ALA A 47 0.71 13.21 4.11
N LEU A 48 1.12 13.12 5.37
CA LEU A 48 0.32 13.56 6.51
C LEU A 48 -0.06 15.05 6.43
N CYS A 49 0.82 15.89 5.87
CA CYS A 49 0.53 17.29 5.63
C CYS A 49 -0.58 17.52 4.58
N MET A 50 -0.94 16.54 3.75
CA MET A 50 -2.07 16.67 2.80
C MET A 50 -3.43 16.69 3.50
N LEU A 51 -3.51 16.20 4.74
CA LEU A 51 -4.73 16.21 5.52
C LEU A 51 -4.97 17.61 6.10
N PRO A 52 -6.22 18.10 6.11
CA PRO A 52 -6.54 19.32 6.82
C PRO A 52 -6.26 19.11 8.31
N SER A 53 -5.46 19.99 8.92
CA SER A 53 -5.16 19.85 10.35
C SER A 53 -6.40 20.03 11.21
N LYS A 54 -6.60 19.11 12.16
CA LYS A 54 -7.69 19.16 13.15
C LYS A 54 -7.40 20.14 14.30
N SER A 55 -6.18 20.68 14.41
CA SER A 55 -5.83 21.60 15.50
C SER A 55 -6.27 23.04 15.19
N LEU A 56 -6.83 23.74 16.18
CA LEU A 56 -7.27 25.13 16.05
C LEU A 56 -6.13 26.08 15.63
N SER A 57 -4.89 25.81 16.06
CA SER A 57 -3.69 26.60 15.70
C SER A 57 -3.26 26.42 14.24
N GLU A 58 -3.47 25.24 13.66
CA GLU A 58 -3.09 24.97 12.26
C GLU A 58 -4.28 25.09 11.29
N SER A 59 -5.51 25.17 11.80
CA SER A 59 -6.73 25.38 10.98
C SER A 59 -6.81 26.77 10.32
N GLY A 60 -5.85 27.66 10.62
CA GLY A 60 -5.67 28.96 9.99
C GLY A 60 -5.15 28.87 8.55
N TYR A 61 -4.80 30.03 7.97
CA TYR A 61 -4.31 30.12 6.59
C TYR A 61 -3.06 29.26 6.35
N GLY A 62 -2.13 29.22 7.31
CA GLY A 62 -0.86 28.50 7.17
C GLY A 62 -1.01 26.98 7.00
N GLY A 63 -1.93 26.33 7.73
CA GLY A 63 -2.13 24.87 7.55
C GLY A 63 -2.78 24.52 6.23
N ARG A 64 -3.67 25.38 5.71
CA ARG A 64 -4.23 25.19 4.35
C ARG A 64 -3.16 25.33 3.27
N GLU A 65 -2.22 26.26 3.46
CA GLU A 65 -1.09 26.44 2.54
C GLU A 65 -0.16 25.23 2.56
N VAL A 66 0.18 24.70 3.74
CA VAL A 66 0.95 23.46 3.90
C VAL A 66 0.27 22.29 3.19
N ALA A 67 -1.04 22.11 3.37
CA ALA A 67 -1.79 21.05 2.69
C ALA A 67 -1.82 21.23 1.17
N ALA A 68 -1.93 22.46 0.69
CA ALA A 68 -1.90 22.75 -0.74
C ALA A 68 -0.52 22.42 -1.35
N VAL A 69 0.58 22.81 -0.72
CA VAL A 69 1.92 22.49 -1.24
C VAL A 69 2.25 21.00 -1.13
N ALA A 70 1.75 20.31 -0.10
CA ALA A 70 1.91 18.87 0.04
C ALA A 70 1.18 18.13 -1.09
N CYS A 71 -0.06 18.49 -1.38
CA CYS A 71 -0.80 17.94 -2.53
C CYS A 71 -0.10 18.27 -3.86
N ASN A 72 0.43 19.48 -4.00
CA ASN A 72 1.17 19.89 -5.19
C ASN A 72 2.44 19.04 -5.39
N LEU A 73 3.20 18.73 -4.32
CA LEU A 73 4.37 17.86 -4.41
C LEU A 73 4.01 16.51 -5.05
N PHE A 74 2.99 15.81 -4.53
CA PHE A 74 2.61 14.51 -5.08
C PHE A 74 2.02 14.60 -6.49
N SER A 75 1.32 15.69 -6.82
CA SER A 75 0.86 15.95 -8.18
C SER A 75 2.01 16.17 -9.16
N GLU A 76 3.11 16.80 -8.73
CA GLU A 76 4.32 16.92 -9.56
C GLU A 76 5.06 15.58 -9.68
N LEU A 77 5.16 14.80 -8.60
CA LEU A 77 5.77 13.46 -8.65
C LEU A 77 5.00 12.49 -9.55
N SER A 78 3.66 12.58 -9.61
CA SER A 78 2.86 11.72 -10.48
C SER A 78 3.07 11.97 -11.97
N LYS A 79 3.58 13.14 -12.34
CA LYS A 79 3.96 13.47 -13.72
C LYS A 79 5.31 12.85 -14.12
N LYS A 80 6.09 12.34 -13.15
CA LYS A 80 7.44 11.78 -13.37
C LYS A 80 7.41 10.26 -13.57
N GLY A 81 6.96 9.82 -14.75
CA GLY A 81 7.01 8.41 -15.14
C GLY A 81 6.35 7.49 -14.11
N ASN A 82 7.04 6.41 -13.72
CA ASN A 82 6.53 5.42 -12.76
C ASN A 82 6.87 5.75 -11.29
N LEU A 83 7.31 6.96 -10.98
CA LEU A 83 7.85 7.30 -9.65
C LEU A 83 6.85 7.04 -8.52
N MET A 84 5.58 7.44 -8.70
CA MET A 84 4.53 7.20 -7.72
C MET A 84 4.28 5.72 -7.48
N VAL A 85 4.37 4.88 -8.52
CA VAL A 85 4.22 3.42 -8.40
C VAL A 85 5.33 2.80 -7.55
N ASN A 86 6.51 3.41 -7.56
CA ASN A 86 7.66 2.89 -6.85
C ASN A 86 7.74 3.38 -5.41
N VAL A 87 7.32 4.61 -5.12
CA VAL A 87 7.39 5.16 -3.74
C VAL A 87 6.12 4.98 -2.93
N LEU A 88 4.94 4.93 -3.56
CA LEU A 88 3.67 4.85 -2.83
C LEU A 88 3.54 3.58 -1.98
N PRO A 89 4.01 2.38 -2.40
CA PRO A 89 4.04 1.22 -1.52
C PRO A 89 4.76 1.48 -0.19
N ASP A 90 5.91 2.17 -0.23
CA ASP A 90 6.70 2.50 0.96
C ASP A 90 6.03 3.55 1.83
N ILE A 91 5.37 4.53 1.21
CA ILE A 91 4.55 5.52 1.91
C ILE A 91 3.39 4.83 2.63
N VAL A 92 2.66 3.92 1.96
CA VAL A 92 1.57 3.14 2.56
C VAL A 92 2.07 2.30 3.72
N CYS A 93 3.22 1.62 3.56
CA CYS A 93 3.84 0.84 4.63
C CYS A 93 4.16 1.72 5.84
N ARG A 94 4.83 2.86 5.64
CA ARG A 94 5.16 3.77 6.75
C ARG A 94 3.94 4.41 7.40
N LEU A 95 2.91 4.79 6.64
CA LEU A 95 1.66 5.30 7.20
C LEU A 95 0.97 4.23 8.07
N SER A 96 0.95 2.98 7.61
CA SER A 96 0.38 1.87 8.37
C SER A 96 1.17 1.50 9.62
N ARG A 97 2.49 1.73 9.65
CA ARG A 97 3.35 1.52 10.84
C ARG A 97 2.89 2.35 12.04
N TYR A 98 2.42 3.57 11.80
CA TYR A 98 2.07 4.53 12.85
C TYR A 98 0.54 4.67 13.01
N GLY A 99 -0.18 3.55 13.12
CA GLY A 99 -1.65 3.54 13.18
C GLY A 99 -2.28 4.39 14.29
N GLU A 100 -1.56 4.66 15.39
CA GLU A 100 -2.00 5.60 16.43
C GLU A 100 -2.00 7.07 15.96
N LYS A 101 -1.02 7.45 15.13
CA LYS A 101 -0.91 8.79 14.53
C LYS A 101 -1.73 8.93 13.26
N VAL A 102 -1.95 7.81 12.57
CA VAL A 102 -2.67 7.71 11.31
C VAL A 102 -3.86 6.78 11.50
N PRO A 103 -4.95 7.26 12.13
CA PRO A 103 -6.16 6.47 12.26
C PRO A 103 -6.73 6.13 10.88
N MET A 104 -7.54 5.07 10.80
CA MET A 104 -8.05 4.56 9.53
C MET A 104 -8.76 5.64 8.71
N ASP A 105 -9.59 6.51 9.30
CA ASP A 105 -10.27 7.61 8.60
C ASP A 105 -9.29 8.56 7.88
N ALA A 106 -8.19 8.90 8.55
CA ALA A 106 -7.12 9.72 7.99
C ALA A 106 -6.41 8.99 6.85
N PHE A 107 -6.12 7.70 7.03
CA PHE A 107 -5.51 6.87 5.99
C PHE A 107 -6.40 6.76 4.75
N GLN A 108 -7.71 6.53 4.92
CA GLN A 108 -8.67 6.46 3.82
C GLN A 108 -8.70 7.75 2.99
N GLU A 109 -8.69 8.92 3.64
CA GLU A 109 -8.65 10.20 2.94
C GLU A 109 -7.31 10.42 2.19
N LEU A 110 -6.18 9.97 2.76
CA LEU A 110 -4.89 9.99 2.07
C LEU A 110 -4.90 9.09 0.83
N VAL A 111 -5.36 7.85 0.97
CA VAL A 111 -5.49 6.89 -0.14
C VAL A 111 -6.35 7.49 -1.24
N ARG A 112 -7.53 8.04 -0.91
CA ARG A 112 -8.41 8.69 -1.88
C ARG A 112 -7.68 9.77 -2.66
N ARG A 113 -6.89 10.62 -2.00
CA ARG A 113 -6.08 11.65 -2.67
C ARG A 113 -5.01 11.05 -3.58
N PHE A 114 -4.26 10.06 -3.10
CA PHE A 114 -3.23 9.40 -3.90
C PHE A 114 -3.80 8.79 -5.17
N LEU A 115 -4.94 8.11 -5.09
CA LEU A 115 -5.58 7.48 -6.25
C LEU A 115 -6.00 8.49 -7.32
N THR A 116 -6.39 9.72 -6.95
CA THR A 116 -6.66 10.78 -7.95
C THR A 116 -5.42 11.20 -8.76
N MET A 117 -4.22 10.85 -8.27
CA MET A 117 -2.95 11.18 -8.91
C MET A 117 -2.30 9.97 -9.60
N LEU A 118 -2.85 8.76 -9.43
CA LEU A 118 -2.37 7.56 -10.11
C LEU A 118 -3.11 7.37 -11.44
N GLY A 119 -2.40 6.85 -12.45
CA GLY A 119 -3.03 6.39 -13.70
C GLY A 119 -3.45 4.93 -13.61
N ASP A 120 -4.40 4.48 -14.43
CA ASP A 120 -4.94 3.12 -14.36
C ASP A 120 -3.86 2.03 -14.49
N LYS A 121 -2.86 2.23 -15.36
CA LYS A 121 -1.73 1.28 -15.54
C LYS A 121 -0.89 1.10 -14.27
N SER A 122 -0.93 2.05 -13.35
CA SER A 122 -0.24 2.00 -12.07
C SER A 122 -0.88 0.99 -11.12
N HIS A 123 -2.18 0.72 -11.24
CA HIS A 123 -2.91 -0.15 -10.33
C HIS A 123 -2.44 -1.61 -10.43
N ASP A 124 -2.17 -2.09 -11.66
CA ASP A 124 -1.68 -3.47 -11.88
C ASP A 124 -0.37 -3.78 -11.13
N VAL A 125 0.54 -2.81 -11.12
CA VAL A 125 1.84 -2.94 -10.45
C VAL A 125 1.67 -2.77 -8.94
N MET A 126 0.75 -1.89 -8.52
CA MET A 126 0.47 -1.65 -7.11
C MET A 126 -0.14 -2.87 -6.42
N VAL A 127 -1.10 -3.55 -7.08
CA VAL A 127 -1.70 -4.79 -6.58
C VAL A 127 -0.62 -5.84 -6.32
N GLU A 128 0.28 -6.05 -7.27
CA GLU A 128 1.40 -6.99 -7.13
C GLU A 128 2.31 -6.64 -5.95
N LYS A 129 2.83 -5.40 -5.92
CA LYS A 129 3.75 -4.96 -4.87
C LYS A 129 3.12 -5.04 -3.48
N MET A 130 1.84 -4.69 -3.35
CA MET A 130 1.17 -4.69 -2.06
C MET A 130 0.73 -6.08 -1.63
N CYS A 131 0.25 -6.94 -2.54
CA CYS A 131 -0.07 -8.33 -2.20
C CYS A 131 1.17 -9.08 -1.71
N HIS A 132 2.32 -8.90 -2.36
CA HIS A 132 3.58 -9.52 -1.90
C HIS A 132 3.98 -9.04 -0.50
N ARG A 133 3.74 -7.77 -0.17
CA ARG A 133 4.05 -7.21 1.17
C ARG A 133 3.16 -7.76 2.29
N PHE A 134 2.12 -8.55 2.01
CA PHE A 134 1.33 -9.17 3.08
C PHE A 134 2.13 -10.14 3.94
N ASP A 135 3.21 -10.74 3.42
CA ASP A 135 4.09 -11.61 4.21
C ASP A 135 4.68 -10.86 5.42
N PHE A 136 4.92 -9.56 5.26
CA PHE A 136 5.43 -8.71 6.32
C PHE A 136 4.41 -8.48 7.44
N CYS A 137 3.11 -8.47 7.15
CA CYS A 137 2.05 -8.21 8.13
C CYS A 137 2.06 -9.19 9.31
N GLY A 138 2.60 -10.41 9.11
CA GLY A 138 2.68 -11.44 10.13
C GLY A 138 3.99 -11.45 10.93
N SER A 139 4.93 -10.57 10.59
CA SER A 139 6.22 -10.47 11.28
C SER A 139 6.07 -9.90 12.70
N GLU A 140 6.99 -10.27 13.59
CA GLU A 140 7.04 -9.71 14.95
C GLU A 140 7.17 -8.18 14.91
N GLU A 141 7.99 -7.66 13.99
CA GLU A 141 8.19 -6.23 13.78
C GLU A 141 6.87 -5.51 13.41
N ALA A 142 6.09 -6.05 12.47
CA ALA A 142 4.81 -5.46 12.08
C ALA A 142 3.82 -5.45 13.25
N ILE A 143 3.71 -6.56 13.98
CA ILE A 143 2.79 -6.72 15.10
C ILE A 143 3.13 -5.76 16.25
N GLU A 144 4.42 -5.60 16.58
CA GLU A 144 4.88 -4.68 17.62
C GLU A 144 4.49 -3.22 17.32
N HIS A 145 4.65 -2.79 16.07
CA HIS A 145 4.35 -1.41 15.68
C HIS A 145 2.86 -1.16 15.48
N ASN A 146 2.16 -2.06 14.78
CA ASN A 146 0.71 -1.98 14.58
C ASN A 146 0.14 -3.34 14.16
N LYS A 147 -0.51 -4.03 15.10
CA LYS A 147 -1.24 -5.29 14.87
C LYS A 147 -2.30 -5.25 13.76
N ASN A 148 -2.77 -4.05 13.37
CA ASN A 148 -3.81 -3.88 12.35
C ASN A 148 -3.24 -3.54 10.96
N ILE A 149 -1.93 -3.66 10.70
CA ILE A 149 -1.34 -3.32 9.39
C ILE A 149 -2.06 -4.02 8.22
N ALA A 150 -2.46 -5.27 8.39
CA ALA A 150 -3.24 -6.01 7.39
C ALA A 150 -4.57 -5.31 7.01
N HIS A 151 -5.20 -4.58 7.94
CA HIS A 151 -6.39 -3.77 7.66
C HIS A 151 -6.06 -2.60 6.74
N TYR A 152 -4.94 -1.92 6.97
CA TYR A 152 -4.49 -0.80 6.12
C TYR A 152 -4.13 -1.28 4.71
N PHE A 153 -3.39 -2.39 4.61
CA PHE A 153 -2.98 -2.93 3.31
C PHE A 153 -4.17 -3.46 2.52
N SER A 154 -5.06 -4.24 3.16
CA SER A 154 -6.26 -4.74 2.50
C SER A 154 -7.19 -3.60 2.06
N TYR A 155 -7.34 -2.56 2.89
CA TYR A 155 -8.09 -1.37 2.48
C TYR A 155 -7.46 -0.73 1.26
N PHE A 156 -6.14 -0.44 1.27
CA PHE A 156 -5.48 0.18 0.13
C PHE A 156 -5.65 -0.63 -1.16
N ILE A 157 -5.44 -1.95 -1.11
CA ILE A 157 -5.66 -2.84 -2.27
C ILE A 157 -7.13 -2.78 -2.73
N SER A 158 -8.08 -2.72 -1.79
CA SER A 158 -9.50 -2.67 -2.15
C SER A 158 -9.93 -1.43 -2.91
N GLN A 159 -9.14 -0.36 -2.84
CA GLN A 159 -9.40 0.88 -3.57
C GLN A 159 -8.77 0.90 -4.98
N LEU A 160 -8.00 -0.13 -5.34
CA LEU A 160 -7.40 -0.25 -6.66
C LEU A 160 -8.38 -0.87 -7.65
N SER A 161 -8.43 -0.31 -8.86
CA SER A 161 -9.13 -0.93 -9.98
C SER A 161 -8.35 -2.13 -10.51
N LEU A 162 -8.98 -3.31 -10.53
CA LEU A 162 -8.36 -4.50 -11.11
C LEU A 162 -8.56 -4.53 -12.63
N SER A 163 -7.48 -4.80 -13.36
CA SER A 163 -7.54 -5.36 -14.71
C SER A 163 -7.48 -6.89 -14.69
N GLU A 164 -7.73 -7.53 -15.84
CA GLU A 164 -7.55 -8.98 -16.01
C GLU A 164 -6.13 -9.43 -15.63
N LYS A 165 -5.11 -8.61 -15.90
CA LYS A 165 -3.72 -8.90 -15.54
C LYS A 165 -3.52 -8.85 -14.03
N SER A 166 -4.03 -7.80 -13.38
CA SER A 166 -3.91 -7.67 -11.93
C SER A 166 -4.70 -8.73 -11.17
N LEU A 167 -5.85 -9.18 -11.69
CA LEU A 167 -6.58 -10.30 -11.12
C LEU A 167 -5.74 -11.57 -11.17
N GLN A 168 -5.14 -11.88 -12.33
CA GLN A 168 -4.26 -13.05 -12.45
C GLN A 168 -3.11 -13.00 -11.46
N LYS A 169 -2.51 -11.81 -11.23
CA LYS A 169 -1.49 -11.63 -10.20
C LYS A 169 -2.06 -11.86 -8.80
N MET A 170 -3.19 -11.26 -8.46
CA MET A 170 -3.87 -11.45 -7.17
C MET A 170 -4.16 -12.93 -6.89
N CYS A 171 -4.63 -13.69 -7.89
CA CYS A 171 -4.81 -15.14 -7.78
C CYS A 171 -3.50 -15.88 -7.42
N ARG A 172 -2.37 -15.47 -8.00
CA ARG A 172 -1.05 -16.06 -7.72
C ARG A 172 -0.51 -15.68 -6.35
N PHE A 173 -0.82 -14.46 -5.88
CA PHE A 173 -0.42 -13.98 -4.56
C PHE A 173 -1.38 -14.42 -3.43
N LEU A 174 -2.40 -15.24 -3.71
CA LEU A 174 -3.29 -15.79 -2.68
C LEU A 174 -2.54 -16.38 -1.47
N PRO A 175 -1.44 -17.15 -1.63
CA PRO A 175 -0.66 -17.67 -0.49
C PRO A 175 -0.20 -16.59 0.50
N HIS A 176 0.14 -15.39 0.02
CA HIS A 176 0.71 -14.31 0.83
C HIS A 176 -0.32 -13.65 1.75
N PHE A 177 -1.56 -13.46 1.27
CA PHE A 177 -2.63 -12.84 2.07
C PHE A 177 -3.61 -13.85 2.67
N ALA A 178 -3.57 -15.12 2.28
CA ALA A 178 -4.41 -16.18 2.82
C ALA A 178 -4.38 -16.31 4.35
N PRO A 179 -3.23 -16.18 5.05
CA PRO A 179 -3.17 -16.25 6.51
C PRO A 179 -4.02 -15.19 7.22
N PHE A 180 -4.35 -14.10 6.55
CA PHE A 180 -5.07 -12.95 7.11
C PHE A 180 -6.56 -12.97 6.78
N LEU A 181 -7.04 -13.97 6.02
CA LEU A 181 -8.44 -14.04 5.59
C LEU A 181 -9.40 -14.51 6.71
N ASP A 182 -8.91 -14.94 7.87
CA ASP A 182 -9.77 -15.20 9.04
C ASP A 182 -10.37 -13.90 9.61
N ASP A 183 -9.71 -12.76 9.37
CA ASP A 183 -10.19 -11.44 9.78
C ASP A 183 -11.27 -10.90 8.82
N ASP A 184 -12.43 -10.53 9.37
CA ASP A 184 -13.60 -10.05 8.62
C ASP A 184 -13.30 -8.82 7.75
N VAL A 185 -12.46 -7.89 8.23
CA VAL A 185 -12.14 -6.65 7.53
C VAL A 185 -11.29 -6.96 6.31
N VAL A 186 -10.24 -7.77 6.50
CA VAL A 186 -9.35 -8.20 5.41
C VAL A 186 -10.14 -8.98 4.36
N PHE A 187 -10.92 -9.97 4.80
CA PHE A 187 -11.77 -10.78 3.92
C PHE A 187 -12.75 -9.92 3.12
N SER A 188 -13.48 -9.02 3.78
CA SER A 188 -14.45 -8.13 3.13
C SER A 188 -13.79 -7.24 2.08
N ASN A 189 -12.60 -6.68 2.36
CA ASN A 189 -11.86 -5.83 1.45
C ASN A 189 -11.44 -6.57 0.17
N PHE A 190 -10.87 -7.77 0.29
CA PHE A 190 -10.47 -8.59 -0.86
C PHE A 190 -11.67 -9.09 -1.67
N CYS A 191 -12.74 -9.54 -1.01
CA CYS A 191 -13.96 -9.91 -1.72
C CYS A 191 -14.60 -8.72 -2.44
N GLY A 192 -14.59 -7.54 -1.81
CA GLY A 192 -15.13 -6.31 -2.39
C GLY A 192 -14.46 -5.96 -3.71
N VAL A 193 -13.13 -5.95 -3.75
CA VAL A 193 -12.39 -5.57 -4.97
C VAL A 193 -12.54 -6.59 -6.09
N VAL A 194 -12.63 -7.89 -5.77
CA VAL A 194 -12.88 -8.93 -6.78
C VAL A 194 -14.32 -8.85 -7.31
N ARG A 195 -15.30 -8.51 -6.47
CA ARG A 195 -16.69 -8.28 -6.92
C ARG A 195 -16.80 -7.05 -7.82
N LEU A 196 -16.14 -5.95 -7.48
CA LEU A 196 -16.05 -4.76 -8.34
C LEU A 196 -15.43 -5.09 -9.70
N PHE A 197 -14.42 -5.97 -9.74
CA PHE A 197 -13.87 -6.47 -11.00
C PHE A 197 -14.88 -7.28 -11.82
N ILE A 198 -15.70 -8.13 -11.19
CA ILE A 198 -16.75 -8.87 -11.91
C ILE A 198 -17.81 -7.92 -12.47
N GLU A 199 -18.16 -6.88 -11.72
CA GLU A 199 -19.11 -5.84 -12.13
C GLU A 199 -18.60 -5.01 -13.32
N SER A 200 -17.29 -4.96 -13.58
CA SER A 200 -16.72 -4.31 -14.77
C SER A 200 -16.85 -5.15 -16.05
N GLU A 201 -17.62 -6.23 -16.04
CA GLU A 201 -17.88 -7.14 -17.17
C GLU A 201 -16.61 -7.62 -17.90
N PRO A 202 -15.68 -8.29 -17.18
CA PRO A 202 -14.45 -8.81 -17.78
C PRO A 202 -14.75 -9.98 -18.71
N ASN A 203 -13.75 -10.43 -19.48
CA ASN A 203 -13.95 -11.59 -20.34
C ASN A 203 -14.35 -12.85 -19.54
N PRO A 204 -15.03 -13.83 -20.17
CA PRO A 204 -15.53 -15.02 -19.47
C PRO A 204 -14.45 -15.77 -18.66
N THR A 205 -13.25 -15.93 -19.22
CA THR A 205 -12.13 -16.60 -18.54
C THR A 205 -11.69 -15.86 -17.28
N ALA A 206 -11.61 -14.53 -17.34
CA ALA A 206 -11.23 -13.70 -16.21
C ALA A 206 -12.33 -13.67 -15.14
N LYS A 207 -13.60 -13.66 -15.55
CA LYS A 207 -14.74 -13.80 -14.63
C LYS A 207 -14.72 -15.15 -13.90
N ASP A 208 -14.50 -16.25 -14.62
CA ASP A 208 -14.40 -17.59 -14.02
C ASP A 208 -13.23 -17.66 -13.01
N ALA A 209 -12.10 -17.01 -13.32
CA ALA A 209 -10.97 -16.90 -12.40
C ALA A 209 -11.33 -16.08 -11.15
N ALA A 210 -12.07 -14.98 -11.30
CA ALA A 210 -12.54 -14.15 -10.18
C ALA A 210 -13.51 -14.92 -9.27
N ASP A 211 -14.49 -15.62 -9.86
CA ASP A 211 -15.42 -16.48 -9.13
C ASP A 211 -14.69 -17.63 -8.42
N SER A 212 -13.67 -18.23 -9.06
CA SER A 212 -12.81 -19.22 -8.42
C SER A 212 -12.07 -18.62 -7.22
N LEU A 213 -11.48 -17.44 -7.37
CA LEU A 213 -10.77 -16.76 -6.28
C LEU A 213 -11.71 -16.45 -5.10
N LEU A 214 -12.92 -15.95 -5.37
CA LEU A 214 -13.93 -15.70 -4.32
C LEU A 214 -14.24 -16.97 -3.52
N ARG A 215 -14.50 -18.11 -4.19
CA ARG A 215 -14.77 -19.39 -3.51
C ARG A 215 -13.59 -19.84 -2.64
N LYS A 216 -12.35 -19.63 -3.12
CA LYS A 216 -11.14 -19.95 -2.34
C LYS A 216 -11.04 -19.07 -1.10
N MET A 217 -11.26 -17.77 -1.23
CA MET A 217 -11.22 -16.84 -0.10
C MET A 217 -12.33 -17.14 0.92
N GLU A 218 -13.55 -17.45 0.46
CA GLU A 218 -14.67 -17.84 1.33
C GLU A 218 -14.37 -19.11 2.13
N TYR A 219 -13.74 -20.11 1.50
CA TYR A 219 -13.29 -21.30 2.20
C TYR A 219 -12.20 -20.97 3.22
N LEU A 220 -11.18 -20.18 2.85
CA LEU A 220 -10.07 -19.82 3.73
C LEU A 220 -10.54 -19.04 4.96
N HIS A 221 -11.49 -18.12 4.78
CA HIS A 221 -12.11 -17.34 5.86
C HIS A 221 -12.88 -18.23 6.86
N LYS A 222 -13.53 -19.30 6.38
CA LYS A 222 -14.31 -20.21 7.24
C LYS A 222 -13.51 -21.39 7.76
N LYS A 223 -12.29 -21.63 7.24
CA LYS A 223 -11.51 -22.86 7.45
C LYS A 223 -11.28 -23.15 8.94
N SER A 224 -11.02 -22.14 9.74
CA SER A 224 -10.80 -22.24 11.19
C SER A 224 -12.03 -22.76 11.96
N ALA A 225 -13.24 -22.54 11.42
CA ALA A 225 -14.51 -22.93 12.02
C ALA A 225 -15.07 -24.28 11.52
N LEU A 226 -14.46 -24.88 10.48
CA LEU A 226 -14.92 -26.14 9.89
C LEU A 226 -14.27 -27.35 10.56
N THR A 227 -15.03 -28.43 10.71
CA THR A 227 -14.45 -29.75 11.03
C THR A 227 -13.66 -30.30 9.85
N GLU A 228 -12.77 -31.27 10.08
CA GLU A 228 -12.00 -31.92 9.00
C GLU A 228 -12.88 -32.53 7.90
N ALA A 229 -14.06 -33.05 8.27
CA ALA A 229 -15.00 -33.64 7.33
C ALA A 229 -15.67 -32.58 6.45
N GLU A 230 -16.11 -31.46 7.04
CA GLU A 230 -16.72 -30.34 6.32
C GLU A 230 -15.69 -29.65 5.43
N SER A 231 -14.47 -29.44 5.93
CA SER A 231 -13.36 -28.89 5.16
C SER A 231 -13.07 -29.72 3.90
N LYS A 232 -13.00 -31.06 4.03
CA LYS A 232 -12.81 -31.97 2.88
C LYS A 232 -13.94 -31.88 1.86
N GLU A 233 -15.19 -31.69 2.31
CA GLU A 233 -16.33 -31.57 1.41
C GLU A 233 -16.34 -30.26 0.65
N VAL A 234 -16.08 -29.13 1.33
CA VAL A 234 -15.96 -27.81 0.70
C VAL A 234 -14.78 -27.76 -0.27
N LEU A 235 -13.65 -28.40 0.06
CA LEU A 235 -12.50 -28.49 -0.85
C LEU A 235 -12.81 -29.17 -2.19
N LYS A 236 -13.76 -30.11 -2.23
CA LYS A 236 -14.17 -30.75 -3.50
C LYS A 236 -14.82 -29.76 -4.47
N THR A 237 -15.54 -28.75 -3.96
CA THR A 237 -16.22 -27.74 -4.77
C THR A 237 -15.36 -26.50 -5.02
N THR A 238 -14.47 -26.15 -4.08
CA THR A 238 -13.53 -25.04 -4.20
C THR A 238 -12.36 -25.33 -5.14
N GLY A 239 -11.96 -26.60 -5.28
CA GLY A 239 -10.83 -27.03 -6.10
C GLY A 239 -9.48 -26.89 -5.39
N HIS A 240 -8.38 -27.04 -6.13
CA HIS A 240 -7.03 -26.98 -5.58
C HIS A 240 -6.66 -25.55 -5.12
N ILE A 241 -6.18 -25.45 -3.88
CA ILE A 241 -5.60 -24.25 -3.29
C ILE A 241 -4.16 -24.57 -2.98
N ASP A 242 -3.25 -24.00 -3.76
CA ASP A 242 -1.84 -23.96 -3.45
C ASP A 242 -1.60 -22.78 -2.52
N LEU A 243 -0.98 -23.03 -1.37
CA LEU A 243 -0.63 -22.03 -0.36
C LEU A 243 0.89 -22.02 -0.10
N GLU A 244 1.68 -22.69 -0.93
CA GLU A 244 3.13 -22.60 -0.83
C GLU A 244 3.62 -21.23 -1.32
N ILE A 245 4.35 -20.53 -0.46
CA ILE A 245 5.05 -19.29 -0.81
C ILE A 245 6.47 -19.67 -1.21
N PRO A 246 6.90 -19.43 -2.47
CA PRO A 246 8.28 -19.63 -2.88
C PRO A 246 9.21 -18.72 -2.06
N VAL A 247 10.30 -19.29 -1.52
CA VAL A 247 11.31 -18.49 -0.82
C VAL A 247 12.19 -17.79 -1.86
N GLU A 248 12.08 -16.47 -1.94
CA GLU A 248 13.01 -15.66 -2.73
C GLU A 248 14.36 -15.55 -2.02
N LEU A 249 15.46 -15.75 -2.76
CA LEU A 249 16.82 -15.71 -2.23
C LEU A 249 17.61 -14.57 -2.85
N ASP A 250 18.41 -13.88 -2.04
CA ASP A 250 19.34 -12.84 -2.48
C ASP A 250 20.53 -13.45 -3.25
N ALA A 251 21.39 -12.59 -3.80
CA ALA A 251 22.60 -13.01 -4.52
C ALA A 251 23.59 -13.84 -3.65
N LYS A 252 23.39 -13.89 -2.34
CA LYS A 252 24.18 -14.64 -1.36
C LYS A 252 23.46 -15.89 -0.87
N GLY A 253 22.26 -16.19 -1.37
CA GLY A 253 21.46 -17.36 -0.99
C GLY A 253 20.67 -17.20 0.31
N ASN A 254 20.52 -15.99 0.85
CA ASN A 254 19.69 -15.74 2.03
C ASN A 254 18.26 -15.40 1.64
N PRO A 255 17.24 -15.80 2.43
CA PRO A 255 15.86 -15.36 2.23
C PRO A 255 15.75 -13.83 2.17
N ILE A 256 15.11 -13.32 1.14
CA ILE A 256 14.75 -11.91 1.03
C ILE A 256 13.52 -11.69 1.90
N VAL A 257 13.66 -10.88 2.95
CA VAL A 257 12.57 -10.52 3.86
C VAL A 257 12.45 -9.00 3.88
N PHE A 258 11.29 -8.50 3.46
CA PHE A 258 10.97 -7.08 3.56
C PHE A 258 10.83 -6.67 5.03
N ASN A 259 11.37 -5.51 5.38
CA ASN A 259 11.27 -4.88 6.71
C ASN A 259 10.96 -3.37 6.58
N PHE A 260 10.71 -2.68 7.69
CA PHE A 260 10.41 -1.24 7.60
C PHE A 260 11.60 -0.37 7.20
N ASP A 261 12.84 -0.78 7.48
CA ASP A 261 14.04 -0.01 7.12
C ASP A 261 14.25 0.05 5.61
N ASP A 262 13.73 -0.94 4.87
CA ASP A 262 13.68 -0.93 3.41
C ASP A 262 12.89 0.28 2.87
N CYS A 263 11.85 0.72 3.59
CA CYS A 263 11.06 1.91 3.21
C CYS A 263 11.84 3.23 3.34
N GLU A 264 12.97 3.25 4.05
CA GLU A 264 13.82 4.43 4.18
C GLU A 264 14.89 4.52 3.07
N GLN A 265 15.05 3.44 2.31
CA GLN A 265 16.01 3.39 1.21
C GLN A 265 15.53 4.26 0.02
N PRO A 266 16.48 4.84 -0.74
CA PRO A 266 16.16 5.51 -1.99
C PRO A 266 15.43 4.57 -2.96
N VAL A 267 14.29 5.02 -3.46
CA VAL A 267 13.60 4.34 -4.56
C VAL A 267 14.37 4.63 -5.85
N GLU A 268 14.70 3.58 -6.61
CA GLU A 268 15.37 3.74 -7.90
C GLU A 268 14.40 4.24 -8.97
N TYR A 269 14.92 5.14 -9.83
CA TYR A 269 14.26 5.46 -11.08
C TYR A 269 14.51 4.28 -12.02
N GLU A 270 13.48 3.52 -12.36
CA GLU A 270 13.59 2.60 -13.49
C GLU A 270 13.86 3.46 -14.73
N SER A 271 15.05 3.31 -15.32
CA SER A 271 15.40 3.94 -16.58
C SER A 271 14.40 3.47 -17.64
N ALA A 272 13.66 4.42 -18.20
CA ALA A 272 12.68 4.20 -19.27
C ALA A 272 13.31 3.57 -20.53
#